data_AF-A0A4Y8WMZ8-F1
#
_entry.id   AF-A0A4Y8WMZ8-F1
#
_cell.length_a   1.000
_cell.length_b   1.000
_cell.length_c   1.000
_cell.angle_alpha   90.00
_cell.angle_beta   90.00
_cell.angle_gamma   90.00
#
_symmetry.space_group_name_H-M   'P 1'
#
loop_
_entity.id
_entity.type
_entity.pdbx_description
1 polymer ?
#
loop_
_entity_poly.entity_id
_entity_poly.type
_entity_poly.pdbx_seq_one_letter_code
_entity_poly.pdbx_strand_id
1 'polypeptide(L)'
;MFTSIIGKIFLQAYNDKFKTNFTPKEFFLKVYYPLFFDHQKYLMTAGNSPLENPKLSWDQMIKGDKPFETPEQRRNRLDRFLEKIDSGMNDASIAIGYPAADKLAATSGQVSMSLKGIIEPDESYLSWFGAGLGIGVQGGVTILFGNPTLLMDIFEGWKEYRKVLDATPMMKGNQINTWNAHWINHLYSPIKESAMPMDIYSEKNGLISIDTLSWHDLLVAISTHFDDPRMMGYIYNVGQTNTTIGFIPFVLPHVRKACELYVKYFGTDRYRKAVKLFGTAMGLEMACREGYIGLKALEPKGLKDIINSGKVPVYNTRDENKVIQFQTYQIWLLAMLNNEELWDKAKKFAETLQAFSVGGKMGRTGRSNAIKLLLDATTKRNFICQLGEIVEEAENTDDIVDIASIVNLMPSDNVPYFLTLIRFHYAVINHSK
;
A
#
# COMPACT_ATOMS: atom_id res chain seq x y z
N MET A 1 -23.73 3.39 -6.66
CA MET A 1 -22.79 3.23 -5.51
C MET A 1 -21.36 3.47 -6.00
N PHE A 2 -20.34 3.48 -5.13
CA PHE A 2 -18.99 3.79 -5.63
C PHE A 2 -18.48 2.73 -6.62
N THR A 3 -18.81 1.45 -6.41
CA THR A 3 -18.59 0.39 -7.40
C THR A 3 -19.17 0.74 -8.78
N SER A 4 -20.42 1.21 -8.86
CA SER A 4 -21.04 1.62 -10.12
C SER A 4 -20.36 2.83 -10.75
N ILE A 5 -19.92 3.81 -9.95
CA ILE A 5 -19.16 4.97 -10.44
C ILE A 5 -17.86 4.51 -11.09
N ILE A 6 -17.12 3.59 -10.45
CA ILE A 6 -15.90 3.01 -11.01
C ILE A 6 -16.19 2.26 -12.30
N GLY A 7 -17.24 1.44 -12.32
CA GLY A 7 -17.70 0.77 -13.54
C GLY A 7 -17.97 1.77 -14.67
N LYS A 8 -18.64 2.88 -14.38
CA LYS A 8 -18.97 3.91 -15.38
C LYS A 8 -17.72 4.58 -15.95
N ILE A 9 -16.80 4.98 -15.10
CA ILE A 9 -15.51 5.58 -15.51
C ILE A 9 -14.74 4.60 -16.41
N PHE A 10 -14.66 3.33 -15.98
CA PHE A 10 -13.98 2.29 -16.75
C PHE A 10 -14.65 2.01 -18.10
N LEU A 11 -15.97 1.86 -18.15
CA LEU A 11 -16.70 1.56 -19.39
C LEU A 11 -16.53 2.68 -20.42
N GLN A 12 -16.53 3.94 -19.96
CA GLN A 12 -16.23 5.08 -20.82
C GLN A 12 -14.82 4.98 -21.41
N ALA A 13 -13.80 4.74 -20.57
CA ALA A 13 -12.42 4.57 -21.01
C ALA A 13 -12.23 3.38 -21.96
N TYR A 14 -12.94 2.27 -21.71
CA TYR A 14 -12.96 1.10 -22.57
C TYR A 14 -13.53 1.44 -23.96
N ASN A 15 -14.70 2.06 -24.00
CA ASN A 15 -15.36 2.47 -25.24
C ASN A 15 -14.47 3.44 -26.04
N ASP A 16 -13.81 4.38 -25.37
CA ASP A 16 -12.90 5.33 -26.00
C ASP A 16 -11.63 4.65 -26.57
N LYS A 17 -11.03 3.70 -25.84
CA LYS A 17 -9.82 2.97 -26.25
C LYS A 17 -10.10 2.02 -27.42
N PHE A 18 -11.20 1.27 -27.35
CA PHE A 18 -11.54 0.24 -28.35
C PHE A 18 -12.49 0.73 -29.45
N LYS A 19 -12.90 2.00 -29.40
CA LYS A 19 -13.85 2.62 -30.36
C LYS A 19 -15.16 1.82 -30.44
N THR A 20 -15.64 1.39 -29.29
CA THR A 20 -16.94 0.72 -29.13
C THR A 20 -17.97 1.68 -28.54
N ASN A 21 -19.24 1.27 -28.50
CA ASN A 21 -20.30 2.02 -27.85
C ASN A 21 -21.15 1.09 -26.98
N PHE A 22 -20.50 0.24 -26.18
CA PHE A 22 -21.21 -0.71 -25.35
C PHE A 22 -22.00 0.00 -24.27
N THR A 23 -23.26 -0.39 -24.13
CA THR A 23 -24.06 -0.15 -22.93
C THR A 23 -23.56 -1.00 -21.75
N PRO A 24 -23.90 -0.67 -20.49
CA PRO A 24 -23.52 -1.49 -19.34
C PRO A 24 -23.96 -2.95 -19.46
N LYS A 25 -25.19 -3.21 -19.87
CA LYS A 25 -25.72 -4.57 -20.10
C LYS A 25 -24.94 -5.30 -21.18
N GLU A 26 -24.64 -4.65 -22.30
CA GLU A 26 -23.88 -5.28 -23.39
C GLU A 26 -22.44 -5.61 -22.99
N PHE A 27 -21.75 -4.69 -22.32
CA PHE A 27 -20.40 -4.96 -21.82
C PHE A 27 -20.42 -6.12 -20.83
N PHE A 28 -21.40 -6.12 -19.92
CA PHE A 28 -21.58 -7.20 -18.95
C PHE A 28 -21.73 -8.55 -19.65
N LEU A 29 -22.64 -8.67 -20.62
CA LEU A 29 -22.94 -9.94 -21.29
C LEU A 29 -21.87 -10.38 -22.28
N LYS A 30 -21.25 -9.45 -23.01
CA LYS A 30 -20.32 -9.78 -24.10
C LYS A 30 -18.86 -9.89 -23.65
N VAL A 31 -18.48 -9.22 -22.56
CA VAL A 31 -17.08 -9.15 -22.10
C VAL A 31 -16.92 -9.68 -20.69
N TYR A 32 -17.66 -9.12 -19.73
CA TYR A 32 -17.41 -9.40 -18.31
C TYR A 32 -17.88 -10.80 -17.87
N TYR A 33 -19.14 -11.16 -18.11
CA TYR A 33 -19.70 -12.45 -17.72
C TYR A 33 -18.95 -13.64 -18.35
N PRO A 34 -18.65 -13.64 -19.67
CA PRO A 34 -17.86 -14.72 -20.26
C PRO A 34 -16.51 -14.89 -19.60
N LEU A 35 -15.86 -13.81 -19.18
CA LEU A 35 -14.54 -13.85 -18.54
C LEU A 35 -14.60 -14.29 -17.07
N PHE A 36 -15.61 -13.83 -16.32
CA PHE A 36 -15.68 -13.99 -14.87
C PHE A 36 -16.43 -15.23 -14.41
N PHE A 37 -17.53 -15.56 -15.09
CA PHE A 37 -18.55 -16.49 -14.58
C PHE A 37 -18.87 -17.64 -15.55
N ASP A 38 -18.63 -17.52 -16.86
CA ASP A 38 -18.88 -18.65 -17.79
C ASP A 38 -17.72 -19.67 -17.85
N HIS A 39 -17.14 -19.97 -16.69
CA HIS A 39 -16.02 -20.91 -16.55
C HIS A 39 -16.22 -21.82 -15.35
N GLN A 40 -15.50 -22.93 -15.33
CA GLN A 40 -15.51 -23.88 -14.21
C GLN A 40 -15.00 -23.25 -12.91
N LYS A 41 -14.11 -22.26 -12.97
CA LYS A 41 -13.58 -21.54 -11.80
C LYS A 41 -13.82 -20.05 -12.00
N TYR A 42 -14.59 -19.42 -11.13
CA TYR A 42 -14.91 -18.00 -11.27
C TYR A 42 -13.71 -17.11 -10.90
N LEU A 43 -13.62 -15.92 -11.50
CA LEU A 43 -12.60 -14.95 -11.12
C LEU A 43 -12.96 -14.21 -9.83
N MET A 44 -14.27 -14.06 -9.55
CA MET A 44 -14.81 -13.35 -8.40
C MET A 44 -15.99 -14.12 -7.81
N THR A 45 -16.17 -14.06 -6.49
CA THR A 45 -17.38 -14.58 -5.84
C THR A 45 -18.59 -13.71 -6.19
N ALA A 46 -19.73 -14.35 -6.45
CA ALA A 46 -21.01 -13.68 -6.63
C ALA A 46 -21.86 -13.70 -5.35
N GLY A 47 -21.39 -14.36 -4.28
CA GLY A 47 -22.00 -14.36 -2.96
C GLY A 47 -23.43 -14.90 -3.00
N ASN A 48 -24.39 -14.05 -2.63
CA ASN A 48 -25.82 -14.41 -2.61
C ASN A 48 -26.52 -14.20 -3.96
N SER A 49 -25.80 -13.71 -4.98
CA SER A 49 -26.33 -13.53 -6.34
C SER A 49 -26.79 -14.85 -6.95
N PRO A 50 -27.82 -14.86 -7.82
CA PRO A 50 -28.17 -16.05 -8.62
C PRO A 50 -26.99 -16.67 -9.38
N LEU A 51 -25.96 -15.87 -9.69
CA LEU A 51 -24.71 -16.30 -10.31
C LEU A 51 -23.91 -17.32 -9.48
N GLU A 52 -24.08 -17.35 -8.16
CA GLU A 52 -23.43 -18.32 -7.26
C GLU A 52 -24.41 -18.98 -6.28
N ASN A 53 -25.68 -18.56 -6.19
CA ASN A 53 -26.70 -19.16 -5.31
C ASN A 53 -27.60 -20.18 -6.04
N PRO A 54 -27.74 -21.46 -5.57
CA PRO A 54 -27.17 -22.05 -4.34
C PRO A 54 -25.65 -22.17 -4.39
N LYS A 55 -25.03 -21.94 -3.22
CA LYS A 55 -23.58 -21.77 -3.05
C LYS A 55 -22.77 -22.96 -3.59
N LEU A 56 -21.73 -22.65 -4.36
CA LEU A 56 -20.85 -23.63 -4.98
C LEU A 56 -19.83 -24.19 -3.97
N SER A 57 -19.58 -25.50 -4.05
CA SER A 57 -18.60 -26.20 -3.21
C SER A 57 -17.22 -26.18 -3.86
N TRP A 58 -16.62 -24.99 -4.02
CA TRP A 58 -15.39 -24.76 -4.79
C TRP A 58 -14.27 -25.75 -4.49
N ASP A 59 -13.90 -25.93 -3.22
CA ASP A 59 -12.80 -26.80 -2.83
C ASP A 59 -13.04 -28.27 -3.22
N GLN A 60 -14.28 -28.76 -3.11
CA GLN A 60 -14.66 -30.12 -3.53
C GLN A 60 -14.67 -30.27 -5.05
N MET A 61 -15.11 -29.23 -5.77
CA MET A 61 -15.12 -29.23 -7.24
C MET A 61 -13.70 -29.22 -7.80
N ILE A 62 -12.80 -28.41 -7.23
CA ILE A 62 -11.39 -28.34 -7.63
C ILE A 62 -10.67 -29.66 -7.37
N LYS A 63 -10.99 -30.34 -6.27
CA LYS A 63 -10.43 -31.66 -5.92
C LYS A 63 -11.02 -32.83 -6.72
N GLY A 64 -12.09 -32.59 -7.48
CA GLY A 64 -12.78 -33.62 -8.24
C GLY A 64 -13.78 -34.46 -7.43
N ASP A 65 -14.03 -34.12 -6.15
CA ASP A 65 -15.03 -34.80 -5.30
C ASP A 65 -16.46 -34.53 -5.79
N LYS A 66 -16.65 -33.41 -6.48
CA LYS A 66 -17.91 -33.02 -7.15
C LYS A 66 -17.62 -32.52 -8.56
N PRO A 67 -18.48 -32.79 -9.55
CA PRO A 67 -18.30 -32.20 -10.87
C PRO A 67 -18.52 -30.68 -10.80
N PHE A 68 -17.79 -29.94 -11.64
CA PHE A 68 -18.11 -28.55 -11.93
C PHE A 68 -19.47 -28.41 -12.62
N GLU A 69 -20.07 -27.24 -12.52
CA GLU A 69 -21.32 -26.96 -13.22
C GLU A 69 -21.16 -27.04 -14.75
N THR A 70 -22.22 -27.48 -15.42
CA THR A 70 -22.30 -27.50 -16.88
C THR A 70 -22.53 -26.08 -17.43
N PRO A 71 -22.22 -25.83 -18.71
CA PRO A 71 -22.55 -24.55 -19.36
C PRO A 71 -24.05 -24.19 -19.26
N GLU A 72 -24.93 -25.19 -19.31
CA GLU A 72 -26.38 -24.99 -19.17
C GLU A 72 -26.76 -24.53 -17.76
N GLN A 73 -26.18 -25.13 -16.73
CA GLN A 73 -26.39 -24.70 -15.34
C GLN A 73 -25.92 -23.26 -15.12
N ARG A 74 -24.77 -22.88 -15.68
CA ARG A 74 -24.28 -21.50 -15.63
C ARG A 74 -25.16 -20.53 -16.39
N ARG A 75 -25.70 -20.92 -17.54
CA ARG A 75 -26.68 -20.12 -18.29
C ARG A 75 -27.96 -19.90 -17.50
N ASN A 76 -28.51 -20.95 -16.88
CA ASN A 76 -29.68 -20.83 -16.02
C ASN A 76 -29.44 -19.88 -14.83
N ARG A 77 -28.21 -19.82 -14.29
CA ARG A 77 -27.83 -18.84 -13.27
C ARG A 77 -27.82 -17.41 -13.81
N LEU A 78 -27.31 -17.20 -15.02
CA LEU A 78 -27.33 -15.91 -15.70
C LEU A 78 -28.77 -15.45 -15.98
N ASP A 79 -29.63 -16.32 -16.50
CA ASP A 79 -31.01 -15.96 -16.85
C ASP A 79 -31.78 -15.51 -15.61
N ARG A 80 -31.69 -16.25 -14.49
CA ARG A 80 -32.27 -15.85 -13.20
C ARG A 80 -31.69 -14.53 -12.67
N PHE A 81 -30.42 -14.25 -12.94
CA PHE A 81 -29.80 -12.98 -12.56
C PHE A 81 -30.38 -11.81 -13.37
N LEU A 82 -30.54 -11.98 -14.69
CA LEU A 82 -31.12 -10.97 -15.58
C LEU A 82 -32.59 -10.72 -15.26
N GLU A 83 -33.38 -11.78 -15.06
CA GLU A 83 -34.78 -11.67 -14.61
C GLU A 83 -34.89 -10.90 -13.30
N LYS A 84 -33.97 -11.14 -12.35
CA LYS A 84 -33.97 -10.43 -11.06
C LYS A 84 -33.65 -8.94 -11.23
N ILE A 85 -32.71 -8.58 -12.10
CA ILE A 85 -32.44 -7.16 -12.43
C ILE A 85 -33.68 -6.52 -13.07
N ASP A 86 -34.27 -7.18 -14.07
CA ASP A 86 -35.40 -6.65 -14.82
C ASP A 86 -36.68 -6.53 -13.95
N SER A 87 -36.79 -7.34 -12.87
CA SER A 87 -37.88 -7.26 -11.88
C SER A 87 -37.84 -6.02 -10.98
N GLY A 88 -36.72 -5.29 -10.93
CA GLY A 88 -36.54 -4.09 -10.08
C GLY A 88 -36.43 -4.36 -8.58
N MET A 89 -36.25 -5.62 -8.15
CA MET A 89 -36.07 -5.99 -6.74
C MET A 89 -34.65 -5.68 -6.26
N ASN A 90 -34.54 -4.67 -5.39
CA ASN A 90 -33.26 -4.11 -4.97
C ASN A 90 -32.69 -4.80 -3.73
N ASP A 91 -31.66 -5.63 -3.90
CA ASP A 91 -30.82 -6.08 -2.79
C ASP A 91 -29.37 -6.33 -3.28
N ALA A 92 -28.42 -6.41 -2.33
CA ALA A 92 -26.99 -6.65 -2.60
C ALA A 92 -26.64 -7.89 -3.44
N SER A 93 -27.60 -8.79 -3.73
CA SER A 93 -27.38 -9.95 -4.58
C SER A 93 -27.42 -9.64 -6.09
N ILE A 94 -27.95 -8.48 -6.48
CA ILE A 94 -27.95 -8.04 -7.89
C ILE A 94 -26.99 -6.88 -8.17
N ALA A 95 -26.56 -6.14 -7.13
CA ALA A 95 -25.62 -5.05 -7.27
C ALA A 95 -24.57 -5.06 -6.14
N ILE A 96 -23.29 -5.17 -6.51
CA ILE A 96 -22.20 -5.28 -5.52
C ILE A 96 -21.95 -3.93 -4.86
N GLY A 97 -21.83 -3.95 -3.54
CA GLY A 97 -21.60 -2.76 -2.73
C GLY A 97 -22.89 -2.01 -2.42
N TYR A 98 -24.07 -2.48 -2.83
CA TYR A 98 -25.37 -1.93 -2.44
C TYR A 98 -25.81 -2.47 -1.06
N PRO A 99 -26.74 -1.81 -0.34
CA PRO A 99 -27.29 -2.39 0.88
C PRO A 99 -27.99 -3.72 0.60
N ALA A 100 -28.02 -4.59 1.60
CA ALA A 100 -28.90 -5.74 1.57
C ALA A 100 -30.38 -5.30 1.58
N ALA A 101 -31.30 -6.24 1.35
CA ALA A 101 -32.74 -5.99 1.40
C ALA A 101 -33.15 -5.31 2.72
N ASP A 102 -32.50 -5.70 3.83
CA ASP A 102 -32.49 -4.96 5.08
C ASP A 102 -31.24 -4.05 5.15
N LYS A 103 -31.46 -2.73 5.16
CA LYS A 103 -30.40 -1.71 5.22
C LYS A 103 -29.58 -1.78 6.51
N LEU A 104 -30.09 -2.43 7.56
CA LEU A 104 -29.38 -2.65 8.83
C LEU A 104 -28.64 -4.00 8.89
N ALA A 105 -28.81 -4.87 7.88
CA ALA A 105 -28.10 -6.14 7.85
C ALA A 105 -26.57 -5.93 7.74
N ALA A 106 -25.81 -6.82 8.38
CA ALA A 106 -24.34 -6.80 8.40
C ALA A 106 -23.67 -6.91 7.01
N THR A 107 -24.45 -7.28 5.99
CA THR A 107 -24.04 -7.39 4.59
C THR A 107 -24.37 -6.13 3.76
N SER A 108 -24.88 -5.06 4.38
CA SER A 108 -25.02 -3.76 3.73
C SER A 108 -23.66 -3.06 3.64
N GLY A 109 -23.31 -2.52 2.47
CA GLY A 109 -22.05 -1.79 2.24
C GLY A 109 -22.27 -0.48 1.51
N GLN A 110 -21.30 0.44 1.62
CA GLN A 110 -21.19 1.70 0.85
C GLN A 110 -22.43 2.64 0.83
N VAL A 111 -23.35 2.53 1.80
CA VAL A 111 -24.64 3.27 1.83
C VAL A 111 -24.41 4.78 1.96
N SER A 112 -24.75 5.55 0.93
CA SER A 112 -24.87 7.01 1.02
C SER A 112 -26.28 7.40 1.48
N MET A 113 -26.42 8.61 2.06
CA MET A 113 -27.67 9.12 2.66
C MET A 113 -28.90 9.16 1.70
N SER A 114 -28.75 8.93 0.39
CA SER A 114 -29.79 9.22 -0.61
C SER A 114 -30.34 8.02 -1.39
N LEU A 115 -30.27 6.79 -0.88
CA LEU A 115 -30.95 5.66 -1.52
C LEU A 115 -32.48 5.71 -1.31
N LYS A 116 -33.15 6.54 -2.11
CA LYS A 116 -34.57 6.35 -2.46
C LYS A 116 -34.65 5.27 -3.56
N GLY A 117 -35.74 4.49 -3.51
CA GLY A 117 -35.88 3.19 -4.15
C GLY A 117 -35.70 3.16 -5.67
N ILE A 118 -35.50 1.92 -6.16
CA ILE A 118 -35.20 1.50 -7.53
C ILE A 118 -33.74 1.80 -7.94
N ILE A 119 -32.91 0.74 -7.98
CA ILE A 119 -31.60 0.75 -8.64
C ILE A 119 -31.88 0.64 -10.14
N GLU A 120 -31.39 1.59 -10.94
CA GLU A 120 -31.45 1.46 -12.39
C GLU A 120 -30.73 0.18 -12.84
N PRO A 121 -31.27 -0.61 -13.79
CA PRO A 121 -30.62 -1.84 -14.25
C PRO A 121 -29.14 -1.65 -14.63
N ASP A 122 -28.82 -0.55 -15.28
CA ASP A 122 -27.45 -0.18 -15.66
C ASP A 122 -26.51 -0.05 -14.47
N GLU A 123 -26.96 0.54 -13.37
CA GLU A 123 -26.19 0.65 -12.13
C GLU A 123 -25.85 -0.72 -11.53
N SER A 124 -26.74 -1.70 -11.70
CA SER A 124 -26.46 -3.08 -11.28
C SER A 124 -25.29 -3.65 -12.08
N TYR A 125 -25.35 -3.61 -13.41
CA TYR A 125 -24.26 -4.11 -14.27
C TYR A 125 -22.93 -3.40 -13.98
N LEU A 126 -22.95 -2.06 -13.88
CA LEU A 126 -21.78 -1.24 -13.56
C LEU A 126 -21.12 -1.65 -12.25
N SER A 127 -21.92 -1.96 -11.23
CA SER A 127 -21.41 -2.35 -9.91
C SER A 127 -20.58 -3.64 -9.93
N TRP A 128 -20.89 -4.58 -10.83
CA TRP A 128 -20.19 -5.87 -10.90
C TRP A 128 -18.78 -5.73 -11.44
N PHE A 129 -18.62 -5.17 -12.64
CA PHE A 129 -17.28 -4.95 -13.17
C PHE A 129 -16.55 -3.84 -12.43
N GLY A 130 -17.26 -2.86 -11.86
CA GLY A 130 -16.70 -1.91 -10.91
C GLY A 130 -16.07 -2.57 -9.69
N ALA A 131 -16.73 -3.57 -9.10
CA ALA A 131 -16.18 -4.34 -7.98
C ALA A 131 -15.00 -5.23 -8.40
N GLY A 132 -15.04 -5.81 -9.60
CA GLY A 132 -13.95 -6.61 -10.17
C GLY A 132 -12.68 -5.80 -10.45
N LEU A 133 -12.77 -4.47 -10.52
CA LEU A 133 -11.64 -3.54 -10.67
C LEU A 133 -10.98 -3.16 -9.34
N GLY A 134 -11.47 -3.70 -8.22
CA GLY A 134 -10.89 -3.45 -6.90
C GLY A 134 -9.48 -4.04 -6.74
N ILE A 135 -8.62 -3.37 -5.99
CA ILE A 135 -7.28 -3.87 -5.64
C ILE A 135 -7.28 -4.37 -4.19
N GLY A 136 -7.09 -5.66 -4.00
CA GLY A 136 -7.10 -6.32 -2.69
C GLY A 136 -5.70 -6.42 -2.08
N VAL A 137 -5.52 -5.89 -0.88
CA VAL A 137 -4.22 -5.81 -0.19
C VAL A 137 -4.25 -6.46 1.20
N GLN A 138 -3.07 -6.68 1.78
CA GLN A 138 -2.93 -7.12 3.17
C GLN A 138 -3.72 -6.23 4.13
N GLY A 139 -4.29 -6.85 5.17
CA GLY A 139 -5.30 -6.22 6.02
C GLY A 139 -6.74 -6.55 5.59
N GLY A 140 -6.92 -7.30 4.51
CA GLY A 140 -8.22 -7.81 4.09
C GLY A 140 -9.15 -6.74 3.51
N VAL A 141 -8.59 -5.66 2.97
CA VAL A 141 -9.37 -4.56 2.38
C VAL A 141 -9.12 -4.47 0.88
N THR A 142 -10.11 -3.93 0.19
CA THR A 142 -10.07 -3.58 -1.24
C THR A 142 -10.06 -2.07 -1.38
N ILE A 143 -9.23 -1.58 -2.30
CA ILE A 143 -9.15 -0.16 -2.67
C ILE A 143 -9.68 0.00 -4.09
N LEU A 144 -10.59 0.95 -4.28
CA LEU A 144 -11.06 1.38 -5.60
C LEU A 144 -10.50 2.76 -5.93
N PHE A 145 -9.86 2.89 -7.09
CA PHE A 145 -9.35 4.16 -7.62
C PHE A 145 -10.11 4.56 -8.87
N GLY A 146 -10.55 5.82 -8.96
CA GLY A 146 -11.25 6.35 -10.13
C GLY A 146 -10.35 6.80 -11.28
N ASN A 147 -9.10 6.32 -11.36
CA ASN A 147 -8.15 6.73 -12.42
C ASN A 147 -8.36 5.87 -13.68
N PRO A 148 -8.76 6.44 -14.83
CA PRO A 148 -9.07 5.65 -16.03
C PRO A 148 -7.92 4.76 -16.53
N THR A 149 -6.69 5.27 -16.52
CA THR A 149 -5.51 4.52 -16.96
C THR A 149 -5.30 3.29 -16.08
N LEU A 150 -5.31 3.48 -14.75
CA LEU A 150 -5.19 2.36 -13.80
C LEU A 150 -6.30 1.32 -14.00
N LEU A 151 -7.54 1.75 -14.22
CA LEU A 151 -8.66 0.84 -14.44
C LEU A 151 -8.48 0.02 -15.72
N MET A 152 -7.97 0.63 -16.79
CA MET A 152 -7.64 -0.09 -18.03
C MET A 152 -6.51 -1.08 -17.84
N ASP A 153 -5.49 -0.72 -17.08
CA ASP A 153 -4.34 -1.60 -16.78
C ASP A 153 -4.76 -2.81 -15.93
N ILE A 154 -5.65 -2.61 -14.96
CA ILE A 154 -6.27 -3.71 -14.19
C ILE A 154 -7.05 -4.65 -15.12
N PHE A 155 -7.86 -4.09 -16.04
CA PHE A 155 -8.65 -4.87 -16.99
C PHE A 155 -7.77 -5.75 -17.90
N GLU A 156 -6.61 -5.28 -18.32
CA GLU A 156 -5.66 -6.08 -19.10
C GLU A 156 -5.20 -7.32 -18.31
N GLY A 157 -4.98 -7.15 -17.00
CA GLY A 157 -4.61 -8.23 -16.09
C GLY A 157 -5.67 -9.31 -15.92
N TRP A 158 -6.96 -9.02 -16.15
CA TRP A 158 -8.03 -10.02 -15.98
C TRP A 158 -7.88 -11.21 -16.94
N LYS A 159 -7.45 -10.94 -18.19
CA LYS A 159 -7.22 -11.99 -19.19
C LYS A 159 -6.03 -12.86 -18.82
N GLU A 160 -4.97 -12.26 -18.27
CA GLU A 160 -3.81 -13.00 -17.80
C GLU A 160 -4.18 -13.87 -16.58
N TYR A 161 -4.99 -13.36 -15.65
CA TYR A 161 -5.47 -14.18 -14.53
C TYR A 161 -6.28 -15.40 -15.02
N ARG A 162 -7.18 -15.19 -15.98
CA ARG A 162 -7.99 -16.27 -16.56
C ARG A 162 -7.12 -17.38 -17.13
N LYS A 163 -6.08 -17.03 -17.90
CA LYS A 163 -5.12 -17.99 -18.45
C LYS A 163 -4.41 -18.79 -17.35
N VAL A 164 -3.90 -18.10 -16.32
CA VAL A 164 -3.22 -18.75 -15.19
C VAL A 164 -4.17 -19.70 -14.44
N LEU A 165 -5.40 -19.26 -14.19
CA LEU A 165 -6.39 -20.03 -13.47
C LEU A 165 -6.83 -21.28 -14.27
N ASP A 166 -6.99 -21.18 -15.60
CA ASP A 166 -7.30 -22.32 -16.46
C ASP A 166 -6.13 -23.29 -16.59
N ALA A 167 -4.90 -22.78 -16.68
CA ALA A 167 -3.70 -23.61 -16.80
C ALA A 167 -3.30 -24.31 -15.49
N THR A 168 -3.86 -23.91 -14.35
CA THR A 168 -3.47 -24.42 -13.03
C THR A 168 -4.65 -25.14 -12.37
N PRO A 169 -4.80 -26.47 -12.54
CA PRO A 169 -5.98 -27.22 -12.07
C PRO A 169 -6.34 -26.99 -10.60
N MET A 170 -5.36 -27.13 -9.69
CA MET A 170 -5.53 -27.04 -8.23
C MET A 170 -5.65 -25.61 -7.69
N MET A 171 -5.63 -24.59 -8.56
CA MET A 171 -5.72 -23.20 -8.15
C MET A 171 -7.14 -22.76 -7.82
N LYS A 172 -7.29 -22.07 -6.70
CA LYS A 172 -8.54 -21.41 -6.28
C LYS A 172 -8.87 -20.24 -7.20
N GLY A 173 -10.15 -20.16 -7.57
CA GLY A 173 -10.73 -18.96 -8.18
C GLY A 173 -11.08 -17.90 -7.12
N ASN A 174 -11.93 -16.95 -7.48
CA ASN A 174 -12.46 -15.90 -6.60
C ASN A 174 -11.40 -14.97 -5.98
N GLN A 175 -10.23 -14.84 -6.59
CA GLN A 175 -9.14 -14.00 -6.09
C GLN A 175 -8.83 -12.80 -7.00
N ILE A 176 -9.78 -12.33 -7.82
CA ILE A 176 -9.54 -11.23 -8.77
C ILE A 176 -8.93 -9.98 -8.13
N ASN A 177 -9.42 -9.54 -6.97
CA ASN A 177 -8.89 -8.33 -6.33
C ASN A 177 -7.44 -8.54 -5.84
N THR A 178 -7.12 -9.73 -5.34
CA THR A 178 -5.75 -10.10 -4.97
C THR A 178 -4.84 -10.16 -6.19
N TRP A 179 -5.33 -10.74 -7.30
CA TRP A 179 -4.61 -10.75 -8.57
C TRP A 179 -4.36 -9.34 -9.09
N ASN A 180 -5.36 -8.46 -9.07
CA ASN A 180 -5.23 -7.07 -9.52
C ASN A 180 -4.10 -6.34 -8.78
N ALA A 181 -3.92 -6.60 -7.48
CA ALA A 181 -2.82 -6.01 -6.71
C ALA A 181 -1.45 -6.44 -7.23
N HIS A 182 -1.26 -7.76 -7.40
CA HIS A 182 -0.01 -8.32 -7.92
C HIS A 182 0.26 -7.92 -9.36
N TRP A 183 -0.77 -7.92 -10.20
CA TRP A 183 -0.68 -7.48 -11.59
C TRP A 183 -0.21 -6.03 -11.70
N ILE A 184 -0.83 -5.11 -10.94
CA ILE A 184 -0.43 -3.71 -10.95
C ILE A 184 0.96 -3.52 -10.36
N ASN A 185 1.29 -4.21 -9.27
CA ASN A 185 2.64 -4.15 -8.69
C ASN A 185 3.72 -4.63 -9.67
N HIS A 186 3.43 -5.68 -10.43
CA HIS A 186 4.32 -6.20 -11.47
C HIS A 186 4.42 -5.22 -12.66
N LEU A 187 3.29 -4.77 -13.19
CA LEU A 187 3.22 -3.89 -14.37
C LEU A 187 3.92 -2.55 -14.12
N TYR A 188 3.77 -2.00 -12.92
CA TYR A 188 4.36 -0.72 -12.53
C TYR A 188 5.71 -0.85 -11.85
N SER A 189 6.24 -2.06 -11.71
CA SER A 189 7.56 -2.26 -11.14
C SER A 189 8.61 -1.51 -11.96
N PRO A 190 9.50 -0.72 -11.33
CA PRO A 190 10.64 -0.15 -12.03
C PRO A 190 11.63 -1.22 -12.50
N ILE A 191 11.56 -2.42 -11.91
CA ILE A 191 12.32 -3.59 -12.31
C ILE A 191 11.46 -4.39 -13.28
N LYS A 192 11.76 -4.29 -14.58
CA LYS A 192 11.03 -5.00 -15.64
C LYS A 192 11.37 -6.48 -15.61
N GLU A 193 10.52 -7.25 -14.95
CA GLU A 193 10.53 -8.71 -15.04
C GLU A 193 9.58 -9.15 -16.16
N SER A 194 9.94 -10.20 -16.88
CA SER A 194 9.15 -10.66 -18.04
C SER A 194 7.92 -11.50 -17.67
N ALA A 195 7.85 -11.98 -16.42
CA ALA A 195 6.81 -12.88 -15.95
C ALA A 195 6.38 -12.53 -14.52
N MET A 196 5.14 -12.89 -14.17
CA MET A 196 4.64 -12.80 -12.81
C MET A 196 5.51 -13.63 -11.85
N PRO A 197 5.89 -13.10 -10.67
CA PRO A 197 6.69 -13.84 -9.71
C PRO A 197 5.99 -15.12 -9.21
N MET A 198 6.74 -16.22 -9.08
CA MET A 198 6.21 -17.51 -8.63
C MET A 198 5.95 -17.56 -7.12
N ASP A 199 6.54 -16.66 -6.35
CA ASP A 199 6.41 -16.58 -4.89
C ASP A 199 5.10 -15.93 -4.43
N ILE A 200 4.23 -15.50 -5.35
CA ILE A 200 2.88 -15.01 -5.02
C ILE A 200 1.90 -16.16 -4.70
N TYR A 201 2.27 -17.40 -5.00
CA TYR A 201 1.42 -18.58 -4.82
C TYR A 201 1.77 -19.33 -3.55
N SER A 202 0.75 -19.73 -2.80
CA SER A 202 0.85 -20.57 -1.61
C SER A 202 0.02 -21.84 -1.77
N GLU A 203 0.50 -22.95 -1.23
CA GLU A 203 -0.25 -24.21 -1.20
C GLU A 203 -0.77 -24.48 0.22
N LYS A 204 -2.07 -24.77 0.33
CA LYS A 204 -2.70 -25.21 1.57
C LYS A 204 -3.75 -26.28 1.30
N ASN A 205 -3.63 -27.43 1.97
CA ASN A 205 -4.55 -28.57 1.84
C ASN A 205 -4.70 -29.08 0.39
N GLY A 206 -3.60 -29.08 -0.38
CA GLY A 206 -3.57 -29.47 -1.78
C GLY A 206 -4.21 -28.47 -2.75
N LEU A 207 -4.54 -27.26 -2.30
CA LEU A 207 -5.09 -26.18 -3.12
C LEU A 207 -4.08 -25.04 -3.19
N ILE A 208 -3.95 -24.46 -4.38
CA ILE A 208 -3.07 -23.31 -4.64
C ILE A 208 -3.90 -22.02 -4.52
N SER A 209 -3.40 -21.04 -3.79
CA SER A 209 -3.99 -19.71 -3.67
C SER A 209 -2.96 -18.62 -3.96
N ILE A 210 -3.44 -17.43 -4.29
CA ILE A 210 -2.60 -16.23 -4.37
C ILE A 210 -2.55 -15.57 -2.98
N ASP A 211 -1.35 -15.29 -2.49
CA ASP A 211 -1.14 -14.53 -1.28
C ASP A 211 -1.46 -13.05 -1.48
N THR A 212 -1.87 -12.36 -0.41
CA THR A 212 -2.19 -10.92 -0.52
C THR A 212 -0.92 -10.07 -0.59
N LEU A 213 -0.87 -9.14 -1.54
CA LEU A 213 0.21 -8.17 -1.66
C LEU A 213 0.17 -7.18 -0.50
N SER A 214 1.33 -6.78 0.00
CA SER A 214 1.39 -5.71 0.97
C SER A 214 0.95 -4.37 0.37
N TRP A 215 0.17 -3.60 1.14
CA TRP A 215 -0.32 -2.31 0.69
C TRP A 215 0.83 -1.32 0.42
N HIS A 216 1.96 -1.40 1.13
CA HIS A 216 3.11 -0.52 0.89
C HIS A 216 3.79 -0.77 -0.46
N ASP A 217 3.87 -2.02 -0.92
CA ASP A 217 4.47 -2.36 -2.22
C ASP A 217 3.64 -1.76 -3.36
N LEU A 218 2.31 -1.89 -3.25
CA LEU A 218 1.37 -1.24 -4.16
C LEU A 218 1.56 0.28 -4.21
N LEU A 219 1.71 0.94 -3.05
CA LEU A 219 1.91 2.39 -2.99
C LEU A 219 3.19 2.81 -3.71
N VAL A 220 4.28 2.07 -3.50
CA VAL A 220 5.55 2.35 -4.16
C VAL A 220 5.42 2.18 -5.68
N ALA A 221 4.81 1.10 -6.14
CA ALA A 221 4.58 0.85 -7.56
C ALA A 221 3.75 1.96 -8.22
N ILE A 222 2.59 2.31 -7.64
CA ILE A 222 1.75 3.42 -8.13
C ILE A 222 2.51 4.75 -8.09
N SER A 223 3.27 5.00 -7.01
CA SER A 223 4.01 6.25 -6.84
C SER A 223 5.04 6.47 -7.93
N THR A 224 5.60 5.42 -8.52
CA THR A 224 6.66 5.52 -9.54
C THR A 224 6.13 5.56 -10.96
N HIS A 225 4.91 5.06 -11.18
CA HIS A 225 4.32 4.97 -12.52
C HIS A 225 3.67 6.27 -13.03
N PHE A 226 2.87 6.96 -12.19
CA PHE A 226 2.08 8.12 -12.63
C PHE A 226 2.81 9.43 -12.36
N ASP A 227 3.03 10.31 -13.34
CA ASP A 227 3.69 11.62 -13.14
C ASP A 227 3.21 12.38 -11.89
N ASP A 228 1.88 12.48 -11.75
CA ASP A 228 1.20 12.94 -10.55
C ASP A 228 0.45 11.80 -9.85
N PRO A 229 1.06 11.14 -8.85
CA PRO A 229 0.47 9.98 -8.18
C PRO A 229 -0.43 10.40 -7.01
N ARG A 230 -1.23 11.46 -7.20
CA ARG A 230 -2.29 11.88 -6.27
C ARG A 230 -3.61 11.29 -6.74
N MET A 231 -4.27 10.52 -5.88
CA MET A 231 -5.54 9.89 -6.22
C MET A 231 -6.44 9.69 -5.01
N MET A 232 -7.74 9.68 -5.23
CA MET A 232 -8.70 9.33 -4.19
C MET A 232 -8.97 7.82 -4.24
N GLY A 233 -8.72 7.13 -3.13
CA GLY A 233 -9.05 5.72 -2.98
C GLY A 233 -10.29 5.55 -2.10
N TYR A 234 -11.19 4.67 -2.48
CA TYR A 234 -12.31 4.24 -1.64
C TYR A 234 -12.00 2.86 -1.06
N ILE A 235 -11.90 2.78 0.27
CA ILE A 235 -11.41 1.59 0.96
C ILE A 235 -12.56 0.90 1.69
N TYR A 236 -12.73 -0.39 1.41
CA TYR A 236 -13.81 -1.21 1.94
C TYR A 236 -13.43 -2.69 1.98
N ASN A 237 -14.22 -3.50 2.68
CA ASN A 237 -14.17 -4.95 2.68
C ASN A 237 -15.60 -5.48 2.50
N VAL A 238 -15.78 -6.43 1.58
CA VAL A 238 -17.01 -7.22 1.43
C VAL A 238 -16.68 -8.66 1.80
N GLY A 239 -17.32 -9.15 2.85
CA GLY A 239 -17.07 -10.47 3.42
C GLY A 239 -18.27 -10.98 4.21
N GLN A 240 -18.03 -11.67 5.32
CA GLN A 240 -19.11 -12.05 6.25
C GLN A 240 -19.73 -10.81 6.92
N THR A 241 -18.89 -9.84 7.26
CA THR A 241 -19.29 -8.51 7.73
C THR A 241 -18.68 -7.49 6.79
N ASN A 242 -19.50 -6.62 6.21
CA ASN A 242 -18.98 -5.54 5.37
C ASN A 242 -18.36 -4.45 6.25
N THR A 243 -17.20 -3.93 5.82
CA THR A 243 -16.54 -2.80 6.48
C THR A 243 -16.28 -1.71 5.46
N THR A 244 -16.53 -0.47 5.82
CA THR A 244 -16.20 0.70 4.98
C THR A 244 -15.35 1.64 5.80
N ILE A 245 -14.15 1.94 5.30
CA ILE A 245 -13.32 3.03 5.82
C ILE A 245 -13.72 4.34 5.12
N GLY A 246 -13.97 4.26 3.81
CA GLY A 246 -14.46 5.39 3.01
C GLY A 246 -13.39 5.97 2.09
N PHE A 247 -13.55 7.25 1.76
CA PHE A 247 -12.66 7.97 0.85
C PHE A 247 -11.42 8.47 1.57
N ILE A 248 -10.26 8.06 1.08
CA ILE A 248 -8.95 8.44 1.60
C ILE A 248 -8.09 9.00 0.46
N PRO A 249 -7.55 10.22 0.59
CA PRO A 249 -6.57 10.75 -0.35
C PRO A 249 -5.26 9.97 -0.27
N PHE A 250 -4.73 9.55 -1.40
CA PHE A 250 -3.38 8.99 -1.55
C PHE A 250 -2.49 10.07 -2.15
N VAL A 251 -1.52 10.54 -1.38
CA VAL A 251 -0.59 11.62 -1.72
C VAL A 251 0.81 11.02 -1.82
N LEU A 252 1.11 10.43 -2.97
CA LEU A 252 2.31 9.61 -3.17
C LEU A 252 3.56 10.30 -3.76
N PRO A 253 3.61 11.61 -4.13
CA PRO A 253 4.86 12.23 -4.59
C PRO A 253 6.02 12.10 -3.59
N HIS A 254 5.74 12.25 -2.29
CA HIS A 254 6.76 12.11 -1.24
C HIS A 254 7.17 10.65 -1.01
N VAL A 255 6.31 9.68 -1.33
CA VAL A 255 6.66 8.25 -1.36
C VAL A 255 7.69 7.98 -2.45
N ARG A 256 7.45 8.51 -3.67
CA ARG A 256 8.42 8.42 -4.77
C ARG A 256 9.76 9.02 -4.36
N LYS A 257 9.75 10.24 -3.81
CA LYS A 257 10.97 10.93 -3.37
C LYS A 257 11.77 10.11 -2.36
N ALA A 258 11.12 9.44 -1.40
CA ALA A 258 11.82 8.56 -0.46
C ALA A 258 12.52 7.38 -1.17
N CYS A 259 11.88 6.79 -2.19
CA CYS A 259 12.48 5.74 -2.99
C CYS A 259 13.68 6.24 -3.79
N GLU A 260 13.55 7.41 -4.44
CA GLU A 260 14.63 8.06 -5.19
C GLU A 260 15.83 8.40 -4.30
N LEU A 261 15.59 8.94 -3.10
CA LEU A 261 16.63 9.22 -2.11
C LEU A 261 17.35 7.93 -1.69
N TYR A 262 16.62 6.84 -1.47
CA TYR A 262 17.25 5.56 -1.13
C TYR A 262 18.20 5.10 -2.23
N VAL A 263 17.75 5.11 -3.48
CA VAL A 263 18.56 4.71 -4.64
C VAL A 263 19.78 5.64 -4.78
N LYS A 264 19.60 6.95 -4.59
CA LYS A 264 20.68 7.95 -4.65
C LYS A 264 21.78 7.69 -3.63
N TYR A 265 21.44 7.42 -2.37
CA TYR A 265 22.43 7.28 -1.29
C TYR A 265 22.99 5.86 -1.14
N PHE A 266 22.23 4.83 -1.49
CA PHE A 266 22.57 3.44 -1.17
C PHE A 266 22.50 2.47 -2.35
N GLY A 267 22.06 2.92 -3.52
CA GLY A 267 21.99 2.13 -4.75
C GLY A 267 20.78 1.19 -4.84
N THR A 268 20.52 0.73 -6.06
CA THR A 268 19.34 -0.07 -6.43
C THR A 268 19.32 -1.47 -5.80
N ASP A 269 20.48 -2.09 -5.61
CA ASP A 269 20.53 -3.48 -5.08
C ASP A 269 20.03 -3.55 -3.63
N ARG A 270 20.42 -2.58 -2.81
CA ARG A 270 19.94 -2.49 -1.41
C ARG A 270 18.49 -2.03 -1.33
N TYR A 271 18.08 -1.16 -2.26
CA TYR A 271 16.70 -0.69 -2.33
C TYR A 271 15.69 -1.83 -2.42
N ARG A 272 15.96 -2.89 -3.20
CA ARG A 272 15.09 -4.08 -3.32
C ARG A 272 14.82 -4.77 -1.98
N LYS A 273 15.77 -4.74 -1.05
CA LYS A 273 15.60 -5.28 0.30
C LYS A 273 14.92 -4.26 1.23
N ALA A 274 15.28 -2.99 1.09
CA ALA A 274 14.76 -1.90 1.90
C ALA A 274 13.29 -1.59 1.68
N VAL A 275 12.78 -1.77 0.46
CA VAL A 275 11.38 -1.48 0.12
C VAL A 275 10.41 -2.25 1.02
N LYS A 276 10.78 -3.48 1.41
CA LYS A 276 10.02 -4.36 2.31
C LYS A 276 9.97 -3.87 3.76
N LEU A 277 10.81 -2.90 4.14
CA LEU A 277 10.84 -2.33 5.50
C LEU A 277 9.99 -1.07 5.62
N PHE A 278 9.70 -0.37 4.53
CA PHE A 278 8.83 0.80 4.55
C PHE A 278 7.38 0.40 4.83
N GLY A 279 6.68 1.23 5.61
CA GLY A 279 5.25 1.05 5.91
C GLY A 279 4.94 -0.13 6.83
N THR A 280 5.95 -0.61 7.57
CA THR A 280 5.81 -1.75 8.48
C THR A 280 5.43 -1.33 9.90
N ALA A 281 5.42 -0.04 10.23
CA ALA A 281 5.07 0.45 11.57
C ALA A 281 3.58 0.28 11.91
N MET A 282 2.69 0.31 10.92
CA MET A 282 1.24 0.22 11.12
C MET A 282 0.52 -0.45 9.94
N GLY A 283 -0.67 -1.00 10.18
CA GLY A 283 -1.53 -1.51 9.12
C GLY A 283 -2.28 -0.39 8.38
N LEU A 284 -2.79 -0.69 7.18
CA LEU A 284 -3.48 0.28 6.33
C LEU A 284 -4.65 0.98 7.02
N GLU A 285 -5.49 0.26 7.78
CA GLU A 285 -6.61 0.86 8.50
C GLU A 285 -6.16 1.94 9.49
N MET A 286 -5.08 1.67 10.24
CA MET A 286 -4.50 2.65 11.17
C MET A 286 -3.94 3.85 10.41
N ALA A 287 -3.24 3.61 9.30
CA ALA A 287 -2.73 4.68 8.45
C ALA A 287 -3.86 5.57 7.90
N CYS A 288 -5.02 5.01 7.58
CA CYS A 288 -6.18 5.78 7.11
C CYS A 288 -6.73 6.76 8.16
N ARG A 289 -6.51 6.50 9.46
CA ARG A 289 -6.98 7.39 10.54
C ARG A 289 -6.25 8.74 10.57
N GLU A 290 -5.11 8.84 9.89
CA GLU A 290 -4.37 10.10 9.69
C GLU A 290 -5.05 11.02 8.64
N GLY A 291 -6.14 10.56 8.00
CA GLY A 291 -6.94 11.35 7.06
C GLY A 291 -6.41 11.37 5.62
N TYR A 292 -5.18 10.90 5.39
CA TYR A 292 -4.61 10.63 4.07
C TYR A 292 -3.49 9.59 4.15
N ILE A 293 -3.18 8.94 3.04
CA ILE A 293 -2.04 8.02 2.90
C ILE A 293 -0.92 8.73 2.15
N GLY A 294 0.24 8.87 2.78
CA GLY A 294 1.42 9.49 2.19
C GLY A 294 2.70 9.02 2.88
N LEU A 295 3.73 9.85 2.93
CA LEU A 295 5.05 9.46 3.45
C LEU A 295 5.02 8.94 4.89
N LYS A 296 4.18 9.52 5.76
CA LYS A 296 4.02 9.07 7.14
C LYS A 296 3.56 7.62 7.23
N ALA A 297 2.72 7.17 6.29
CA ALA A 297 2.24 5.80 6.21
C ALA A 297 3.38 4.81 5.91
N LEU A 298 4.48 5.26 5.31
CA LEU A 298 5.68 4.44 5.05
C LEU A 298 6.63 4.35 6.23
N GLU A 299 6.23 4.79 7.43
CA GLU A 299 7.09 4.68 8.60
C GLU A 299 7.55 3.22 8.82
N PRO A 300 8.86 2.98 8.92
CA PRO A 300 9.40 1.66 9.20
C PRO A 300 9.26 1.31 10.69
N LYS A 301 8.96 0.04 10.97
CA LYS A 301 8.68 -0.46 12.32
C LYS A 301 9.84 -0.18 13.29
N GLY A 302 9.52 0.36 14.47
CA GLY A 302 10.46 0.63 15.55
C GLY A 302 11.10 2.03 15.53
N LEU A 303 10.93 2.79 14.44
CA LEU A 303 11.51 4.13 14.35
C LEU A 303 10.88 5.13 15.34
N LYS A 304 9.56 5.09 15.54
CA LYS A 304 8.87 5.93 16.55
C LYS A 304 9.48 5.84 17.94
N ASP A 305 9.78 4.62 18.39
CA ASP A 305 10.33 4.40 19.73
C ASP A 305 11.76 4.96 19.84
N ILE A 306 12.54 4.89 18.76
CA ILE A 306 13.87 5.50 18.68
C ILE A 306 13.77 7.03 18.75
N ILE A 307 12.84 7.63 18.00
CA ILE A 307 12.61 9.09 18.01
C ILE A 307 12.22 9.57 19.42
N ASN A 308 11.30 8.84 20.08
CA ASN A 308 10.80 9.21 21.40
C ASN A 308 11.82 8.99 22.52
N SER A 309 12.57 7.89 22.46
CA SER A 309 13.54 7.53 23.51
C SER A 309 14.91 8.18 23.34
N GLY A 310 15.25 8.65 22.13
CA GLY A 310 16.59 9.11 21.76
C GLY A 310 17.63 8.00 21.62
N LYS A 311 17.25 6.72 21.81
CA LYS A 311 18.18 5.59 21.85
C LYS A 311 18.24 4.86 20.52
N VAL A 312 19.37 4.99 19.83
CA VAL A 312 19.63 4.25 18.59
C VAL A 312 20.23 2.87 18.92
N PRO A 313 19.80 1.79 18.25
CA PRO A 313 20.38 0.46 18.42
C PRO A 313 21.87 0.42 18.04
N VAL A 314 22.57 -0.63 18.44
CA VAL A 314 23.99 -0.81 18.05
C VAL A 314 24.07 -1.11 16.55
N TYR A 315 24.87 -0.31 15.83
CA TYR A 315 25.15 -0.55 14.42
C TYR A 315 26.11 -1.73 14.26
N ASN A 316 25.82 -2.62 13.31
CA ASN A 316 26.66 -3.79 13.03
C ASN A 316 26.85 -3.94 11.52
N THR A 317 28.05 -3.64 11.03
CA THR A 317 28.43 -3.72 9.61
C THR A 317 28.41 -5.14 9.05
N ARG A 318 28.51 -6.16 9.92
CA ARG A 318 28.48 -7.58 9.52
C ARG A 318 27.06 -8.13 9.35
N ASP A 319 26.06 -7.41 9.84
CA ASP A 319 24.65 -7.81 9.77
C ASP A 319 23.95 -6.97 8.69
N GLU A 320 23.85 -7.55 7.49
CA GLU A 320 23.28 -6.85 6.33
C GLU A 320 21.85 -6.34 6.60
N ASN A 321 21.04 -7.09 7.34
CA ASN A 321 19.67 -6.70 7.66
C ASN A 321 19.64 -5.46 8.55
N LYS A 322 20.53 -5.38 9.55
CA LYS A 322 20.67 -4.16 10.38
C LYS A 322 21.19 -2.98 9.58
N VAL A 323 22.13 -3.21 8.65
CA VAL A 323 22.63 -2.15 7.76
C VAL A 323 21.48 -1.57 6.93
N ILE A 324 20.69 -2.43 6.29
CA ILE A 324 19.55 -2.01 5.47
C ILE A 324 18.50 -1.28 6.33
N GLN A 325 18.21 -1.79 7.52
CA GLN A 325 17.27 -1.15 8.46
C GLN A 325 17.72 0.26 8.85
N PHE A 326 18.99 0.46 9.18
CA PHE A 326 19.54 1.80 9.48
C PHE A 326 19.39 2.74 8.30
N GLN A 327 19.72 2.26 7.10
CA GLN A 327 19.60 3.03 5.86
C GLN A 327 18.15 3.43 5.60
N THR A 328 17.21 2.50 5.78
CA THR A 328 15.77 2.79 5.66
C THR A 328 15.33 3.86 6.66
N TYR A 329 15.79 3.81 7.91
CA TYR A 329 15.51 4.84 8.90
C TYR A 329 16.06 6.21 8.49
N GLN A 330 17.33 6.27 8.07
CA GLN A 330 17.95 7.52 7.62
C GLN A 330 17.19 8.16 6.44
N ILE A 331 16.81 7.36 5.44
CA ILE A 331 16.07 7.86 4.27
C ILE A 331 14.66 8.31 4.63
N TRP A 332 13.94 7.56 5.46
CA TRP A 332 12.60 7.98 5.87
C TRP A 332 12.66 9.30 6.65
N LEU A 333 13.62 9.46 7.56
CA LEU A 333 13.83 10.71 8.30
C LEU A 333 14.16 11.88 7.36
N LEU A 334 15.07 11.67 6.40
CA LEU A 334 15.43 12.68 5.40
C LEU A 334 14.22 13.09 4.54
N ALA A 335 13.42 12.10 4.12
CA ALA A 335 12.21 12.35 3.35
C ALA A 335 11.17 13.15 4.15
N MET A 336 11.00 12.85 5.44
CA MET A 336 10.10 13.60 6.34
C MET A 336 10.55 15.04 6.55
N LEU A 337 11.87 15.26 6.64
CA LEU A 337 12.45 16.61 6.73
C LEU A 337 12.29 17.41 5.44
N ASN A 338 12.13 16.73 4.30
CA ASN A 338 11.96 17.31 2.97
C ASN A 338 13.04 18.34 2.58
N ASN A 339 14.24 18.23 3.15
CA ASN A 339 15.40 19.04 2.80
C ASN A 339 16.63 18.12 2.73
N GLU A 340 17.18 17.96 1.53
CA GLU A 340 18.29 17.05 1.28
C GLU A 340 19.61 17.57 1.85
N GLU A 341 19.81 18.88 1.97
CA GLU A 341 21.03 19.47 2.55
C GLU A 341 21.24 19.03 4.01
N LEU A 342 20.16 18.70 4.71
CA LEU A 342 20.22 18.21 6.09
C LEU A 342 20.95 16.86 6.21
N TRP A 343 21.06 16.10 5.12
CA TRP A 343 21.88 14.89 5.09
C TRP A 343 23.35 15.21 5.36
N ASP A 344 23.94 16.09 4.54
CA ASP A 344 25.35 16.42 4.63
C ASP A 344 25.65 17.20 5.92
N LYS A 345 24.73 18.07 6.36
CA LYS A 345 24.83 18.77 7.64
C LYS A 345 24.83 17.79 8.82
N ALA A 346 23.90 16.83 8.86
CA ALA A 346 23.85 15.83 9.92
C ALA A 346 25.10 14.94 9.94
N LYS A 347 25.58 14.53 8.75
CA LYS A 347 26.79 13.72 8.62
C LYS A 347 28.03 14.49 9.08
N LYS A 348 28.23 15.72 8.60
CA LYS A 348 29.37 16.58 8.98
C LYS A 348 29.40 16.79 10.48
N PHE A 349 28.26 17.11 11.09
CA PHE A 349 28.18 17.28 12.53
C PHE A 349 28.51 16.00 13.32
N ALA A 350 28.07 14.85 12.83
CA ALA A 350 28.43 13.56 13.44
C ALA A 350 29.94 13.28 13.36
N GLU A 351 30.62 13.69 12.28
CA GLU A 351 32.09 13.64 12.17
C GLU A 351 32.77 14.61 13.16
N THR A 352 32.23 15.82 13.33
CA THR A 352 32.70 16.79 14.34
C THR A 352 32.58 16.21 15.76
N LEU A 353 31.46 15.56 16.09
CA LEU A 353 31.28 14.88 17.38
C LEU A 353 32.27 13.72 17.58
N GLN A 354 32.55 12.95 16.53
CA GLN A 354 33.58 11.91 16.60
C GLN A 354 34.96 12.53 16.87
N ALA A 355 35.33 13.59 16.15
CA ALA A 355 36.61 14.26 16.35
C ALA A 355 36.74 14.80 17.79
N PHE A 356 35.68 15.41 18.31
CA PHE A 356 35.59 15.84 19.70
C PHE A 356 35.76 14.66 20.69
N SER A 357 35.25 13.47 20.38
CA SER A 357 35.45 12.29 21.25
C SER A 357 36.91 11.85 21.39
N VAL A 358 37.77 12.19 20.42
CA VAL A 358 39.18 11.79 20.36
C VAL A 358 40.12 12.91 20.81
N GLY A 359 39.85 14.19 20.48
CA GLY A 359 40.66 15.36 20.87
C GLY A 359 40.05 16.26 21.97
N GLY A 360 40.85 17.10 22.62
CA GLY A 360 40.36 18.16 23.53
C GLY A 360 41.03 18.20 24.91
N LYS A 361 40.70 19.25 25.69
CA LYS A 361 41.26 19.54 27.02
C LYS A 361 40.68 18.65 28.12
N MET A 362 39.41 18.29 28.00
CA MET A 362 38.71 17.41 28.95
C MET A 362 39.12 15.93 28.81
N GLY A 363 39.05 15.17 29.92
CA GLY A 363 39.28 13.73 29.91
C GLY A 363 38.28 12.96 29.01
N ARG A 364 38.73 11.84 28.41
CA ARG A 364 37.96 11.04 27.44
C ARG A 364 36.57 10.62 27.94
N THR A 365 36.44 10.31 29.22
CA THR A 365 35.16 9.92 29.85
C THR A 365 34.18 11.09 29.92
N GLY A 366 34.67 12.31 30.23
CA GLY A 366 33.84 13.52 30.26
C GLY A 366 33.28 13.85 28.89
N ARG A 367 34.13 13.82 27.85
CA ARG A 367 33.71 14.05 26.45
C ARG A 367 32.69 13.02 25.96
N SER A 368 32.92 11.74 26.26
CA SER A 368 31.96 10.68 25.93
C SER A 368 30.60 10.90 26.60
N ASN A 369 30.59 11.39 27.85
CA ASN A 369 29.36 11.70 28.56
C ASN A 369 28.64 12.92 27.98
N ALA A 370 29.37 13.99 27.63
CA ALA A 370 28.79 15.18 27.00
C ALA A 370 28.14 14.85 25.64
N ILE A 371 28.82 14.08 24.79
CA ILE A 371 28.24 13.60 23.52
C ILE A 371 27.01 12.75 23.77
N LYS A 372 27.05 11.86 24.77
CA LYS A 372 25.89 11.01 25.11
C LYS A 372 24.69 11.87 25.54
N LEU A 373 24.88 12.85 26.43
CA LEU A 373 23.82 13.74 26.88
C LEU A 373 23.22 14.56 25.72
N LEU A 374 24.07 15.06 24.82
CA LEU A 374 23.63 15.73 23.59
C LEU A 374 22.79 14.80 22.72
N LEU A 375 23.27 13.59 22.44
CA LEU A 375 22.57 12.63 21.59
C LEU A 375 21.29 12.11 22.26
N ASP A 376 21.20 12.05 23.59
CA ASP A 376 19.97 11.68 24.30
C ASP A 376 18.90 12.80 24.24
N ALA A 377 19.24 14.00 23.78
CA ALA A 377 18.31 15.13 23.74
C ALA A 377 17.24 15.01 22.63
N THR A 378 15.97 14.87 23.00
CA THR A 378 14.85 14.73 22.04
C THR A 378 14.12 16.04 21.73
N THR A 379 14.47 17.14 22.40
CA THR A 379 13.80 18.44 22.24
C THR A 379 14.80 19.53 21.86
N LYS A 380 14.32 20.57 21.15
CA LYS A 380 15.10 21.74 20.76
C LYS A 380 15.85 22.35 21.95
N ARG A 381 15.14 22.64 23.04
CA ARG A 381 15.70 23.27 24.23
C ARG A 381 16.82 22.43 24.84
N ASN A 382 16.56 21.13 25.06
CA ASN A 382 17.56 20.27 25.68
C ASN A 382 18.79 20.13 24.78
N PHE A 383 18.59 19.96 23.47
CA PHE A 383 19.70 19.84 22.54
C PHE A 383 20.61 21.07 22.55
N ILE A 384 20.04 22.27 22.46
CA ILE A 384 20.83 23.52 22.48
C ILE A 384 21.55 23.72 23.82
N CYS A 385 20.93 23.37 24.95
CA CYS A 385 21.60 23.43 26.26
C CYS A 385 22.83 22.51 26.31
N GLN A 386 22.68 21.25 25.88
CA GLN A 386 23.79 20.28 25.85
C GLN A 386 24.87 20.66 24.84
N LEU A 387 24.50 21.33 23.75
CA LEU A 387 25.45 21.84 22.76
C LEU A 387 26.39 22.89 23.35
N GLY A 388 25.89 23.73 24.26
CA GLY A 388 26.69 24.75 24.95
C GLY A 388 27.90 24.17 25.68
N GLU A 389 27.72 23.04 26.38
CA GLU A 389 28.81 22.36 27.09
C GLU A 389 29.91 21.85 26.15
N ILE A 390 29.56 21.47 24.91
CA ILE A 390 30.53 21.01 23.92
C ILE A 390 31.25 22.20 23.28
N VAL A 391 30.56 23.31 23.03
CA VAL A 391 31.15 24.53 22.44
C VAL A 391 32.26 25.11 23.31
N GLU A 392 32.10 25.09 24.63
CA GLU A 392 33.11 25.61 25.58
C GLU A 392 34.46 24.87 25.49
N GLU A 393 34.46 23.63 25.00
CA GLU A 393 35.62 22.74 25.00
C GLU A 393 36.15 22.41 23.59
N ALA A 394 35.38 22.71 22.55
CA ALA A 394 35.74 22.43 21.17
C ALA A 394 36.75 23.45 20.62
N GLU A 395 37.77 22.96 19.91
CA GLU A 395 38.76 23.83 19.25
C GLU A 395 38.21 24.50 17.98
N ASN A 396 37.27 23.82 17.29
CA ASN A 396 36.55 24.35 16.14
C ASN A 396 35.05 24.27 16.41
N THR A 397 34.39 25.42 16.38
CA THR A 397 32.97 25.58 16.73
C THR A 397 32.08 25.91 15.54
N ASP A 398 32.63 26.12 14.33
CA ASP A 398 31.86 26.57 13.16
C ASP A 398 30.71 25.61 12.83
N ASP A 399 31.01 24.32 12.77
CA ASP A 399 30.02 23.27 12.50
C ASP A 399 28.99 23.13 13.62
N ILE A 400 29.39 23.43 14.87
CA ILE A 400 28.53 23.37 16.04
C ILE A 400 27.54 24.54 16.01
N VAL A 401 28.02 25.75 15.70
CA VAL A 401 27.20 26.95 15.56
C VAL A 401 26.22 26.83 14.40
N ASP A 402 26.66 26.29 13.26
CA ASP A 402 25.80 26.03 12.09
C ASP A 402 24.64 25.09 12.45
N ILE A 403 24.91 23.99 13.16
CA ILE A 403 23.87 23.05 13.60
C ILE A 403 22.95 23.65 14.66
N ALA A 404 23.48 24.46 15.58
CA ALA A 404 22.66 25.21 16.53
C ALA A 404 21.66 26.11 15.80
N SER A 405 22.12 26.82 14.76
CA SER A 405 21.28 27.69 13.92
C SER A 405 20.19 26.88 13.20
N ILE A 406 20.57 25.77 12.55
CA ILE A 406 19.63 24.87 11.86
C ILE A 406 18.54 24.39 12.82
N VAL A 407 18.92 23.85 13.99
CA VAL A 407 17.96 23.33 14.98
C VAL A 407 17.09 24.44 15.55
N ASN A 408 17.64 25.64 15.79
CA ASN A 408 16.89 26.76 16.33
C ASN A 408 15.82 27.26 15.35
N LEU A 409 16.16 27.38 14.06
CA LEU A 409 15.27 27.87 13.00
C LEU A 409 14.28 26.80 12.50
N MET A 410 14.56 25.52 12.74
CA MET A 410 13.70 24.40 12.32
C MET A 410 12.34 24.40 13.05
N PRO A 411 11.22 24.07 12.36
CA PRO A 411 9.93 23.82 13.00
C PRO A 411 10.03 22.77 14.10
N SER A 412 9.33 22.96 15.22
CA SER A 412 9.43 22.07 16.39
C SER A 412 9.13 20.61 16.07
N ASP A 413 8.20 20.34 15.16
CA ASP A 413 7.81 18.97 14.76
C ASP A 413 8.91 18.26 13.95
N ASN A 414 9.81 19.02 13.31
CA ASN A 414 10.92 18.47 12.52
C ASN A 414 12.17 18.19 13.37
N VAL A 415 12.31 18.84 14.53
CA VAL A 415 13.48 18.71 15.40
C VAL A 415 13.72 17.24 15.79
N PRO A 416 12.72 16.47 16.28
CA PRO A 416 12.95 15.06 16.64
C PRO A 416 13.46 14.23 15.46
N TYR A 417 13.00 14.48 14.23
CA TYR A 417 13.48 13.78 13.04
C TYR A 417 14.94 14.09 12.73
N PHE A 418 15.32 15.38 12.75
CA PHE A 418 16.69 15.79 12.46
C PHE A 418 17.69 15.32 13.51
N LEU A 419 17.34 15.44 14.81
CA LEU A 419 18.20 14.92 15.88
C LEU A 419 18.37 13.40 15.76
N THR A 420 17.32 12.68 15.36
CA THR A 420 17.41 11.24 15.14
C THR A 420 18.30 10.90 13.94
N LEU A 421 18.23 11.69 12.86
CA LEU A 421 19.12 11.53 11.70
C LEU A 421 20.60 11.69 12.10
N ILE A 422 20.92 12.71 12.92
CA ILE A 422 22.27 12.91 13.48
C ILE A 422 22.74 11.68 14.26
N ARG A 423 21.90 11.13 15.15
CA ARG A 423 22.24 9.93 15.93
C ARG A 423 22.58 8.74 15.04
N PHE A 424 21.80 8.54 13.97
CA PHE A 424 22.07 7.45 13.02
C PHE A 424 23.40 7.65 12.29
N HIS A 425 23.71 8.85 11.80
CA HIS A 425 25.02 9.13 11.21
C HIS A 425 26.16 8.88 12.19
N TYR A 426 26.04 9.36 13.42
CA TYR A 426 27.05 9.16 14.46
C TYR A 426 27.27 7.68 14.79
N ALA A 427 26.19 6.90 14.92
CA ALA A 427 26.27 5.46 15.16
C ALA A 427 26.99 4.72 14.02
N VAL A 428 26.72 5.08 12.76
CA VAL A 428 27.40 4.50 11.59
C VAL A 428 28.88 4.86 11.58
N ILE A 429 29.22 6.13 11.79
CA ILE A 429 30.60 6.64 11.76
C ILE A 429 31.47 5.99 12.85
N ASN A 430 30.94 5.79 14.05
CA ASN A 430 31.69 5.21 15.17
C ASN A 430 31.87 3.69 15.11
N HIS A 431 31.13 2.99 14.25
CA HIS A 431 31.21 1.53 14.08
C HIS A 431 31.78 1.11 12.71
N SER A 432 32.16 2.06 11.85
CA SER A 432 32.78 1.78 10.54
C SER A 432 34.31 1.62 10.59
N LYS A 433 34.87 1.40 11.79
CA LYS A 433 36.27 1.01 12.04
C LYS A 433 36.27 -0.30 12.82
#